data_AF-A0A4S8MGM0-F1
#
_entry.id   AF-A0A4S8MGM0-F1
#
_cell.length_a   1.000
_cell.length_b   1.000
_cell.length_c   1.000
_cell.angle_alpha   90.00
_cell.angle_beta   90.00
_cell.angle_gamma   90.00
#
_symmetry.space_group_name_H-M   'P 1'
#
loop_
_entity.id
_entity.type
_entity.pdbx_description
1 polymer ?
#
loop_
_entity_poly.entity_id
_entity_poly.type
_entity_poly.pdbx_seq_one_letter_code
_entity_poly.pdbx_strand_id
1 'polypeptide(L)'
;LRSFWQRQIDSAENETMDYKHPVLPFAKIKKVMKMDPDVKVSTHAPPILLCKACKTFISDSRTFIISDSDKRRTLSRSDIAAALSKSDQSNFLLDIVPR
;
A
#
# COMPACT_ATOMS: atom_id res chain seq x y z
N LEU A 1 -15.07 -4.57 0.89
CA LEU A 1 -13.69 -5.03 1.17
C LEU A 1 -13.48 -6.52 0.87
N ARG A 2 -14.37 -7.44 1.25
CA ARG A 2 -14.18 -8.90 1.00
C ARG A 2 -13.88 -9.26 -0.46
N SER A 3 -14.65 -8.72 -1.41
CA SER A 3 -14.45 -8.92 -2.85
C SER A 3 -13.21 -8.21 -3.41
N PHE A 4 -12.67 -7.20 -2.71
CA PHE A 4 -11.37 -6.63 -3.05
C PHE A 4 -10.26 -7.60 -2.65
N TRP A 5 -10.27 -8.06 -1.39
CA TRP A 5 -9.27 -9.01 -0.89
C TRP A 5 -9.28 -10.32 -1.65
N GLN A 6 -10.46 -10.84 -2.02
CA GLN A 6 -10.55 -12.03 -2.88
C GLN A 6 -9.82 -11.81 -4.21
N ARG A 7 -10.08 -10.69 -4.90
CA ARG A 7 -9.36 -10.35 -6.15
C ARG A 7 -7.85 -10.18 -5.95
N GLN A 8 -7.42 -9.64 -4.81
CA GLN A 8 -5.99 -9.50 -4.50
C GLN A 8 -5.33 -10.87 -4.26
N ILE A 9 -6.03 -11.80 -3.61
CA ILE A 9 -5.59 -13.19 -3.39
C ILE A 9 -5.53 -13.93 -4.73
N ASP A 10 -6.61 -13.89 -5.51
CA ASP A 10 -6.69 -14.55 -6.82
C ASP A 10 -5.59 -14.01 -7.76
N SER A 11 -5.31 -12.70 -7.71
CA SER A 11 -4.18 -12.09 -8.44
C SER A 11 -2.83 -12.56 -7.90
N ALA A 12 -2.65 -12.71 -6.59
CA ALA A 12 -1.39 -13.19 -6.03
C ALA A 12 -1.09 -14.65 -6.40
N GLU A 13 -2.12 -15.47 -6.56
CA GLU A 13 -1.98 -16.90 -6.94
C GLU A 13 -1.76 -17.09 -8.45
N ASN A 14 -2.38 -16.26 -9.29
CA ASN A 14 -2.37 -16.46 -10.75
C ASN A 14 -1.42 -15.53 -11.52
N GLU A 15 -0.96 -14.42 -10.93
CA GLU A 15 -0.12 -13.43 -11.62
C GLU A 15 1.36 -13.87 -11.58
N THR A 16 1.95 -14.11 -12.76
CA THR A 16 3.41 -14.24 -12.87
C THR A 16 4.04 -12.86 -12.72
N MET A 17 4.85 -12.68 -11.68
CA MET A 17 5.41 -11.36 -11.38
C MET A 17 6.47 -10.98 -12.42
N ASP A 18 6.25 -9.87 -13.14
CA ASP A 18 7.26 -9.33 -14.06
C ASP A 18 8.39 -8.66 -13.27
N TYR A 19 9.46 -9.42 -13.03
CA TYR A 19 10.66 -8.94 -12.34
C TYR A 19 11.47 -7.93 -13.16
N LYS A 20 11.24 -7.82 -14.48
CA LYS A 20 11.91 -6.86 -15.35
C LYS A 20 11.25 -5.49 -15.28
N HIS A 21 9.92 -5.44 -15.08
CA HIS A 21 9.14 -4.20 -15.02
C HIS A 21 8.25 -4.15 -13.76
N PRO A 22 8.83 -4.09 -12.55
CA PRO A 22 8.05 -3.98 -11.33
C PRO A 22 7.32 -2.62 -11.27
N VAL A 23 6.10 -2.63 -10.73
CA VAL A 23 5.27 -1.43 -10.54
C VAL A 23 5.97 -0.35 -9.70
N LEU A 24 6.79 -0.78 -8.73
CA LEU A 24 7.62 0.09 -7.91
C LEU A 24 9.10 -0.26 -8.11
N PRO A 25 9.99 0.73 -8.28
CA PRO A 25 11.41 0.46 -8.48
C PRO A 25 12.04 -0.22 -7.25
N PHE A 26 12.56 -1.45 -7.41
CA PHE A 26 13.20 -2.19 -6.32
C PHE A 26 14.36 -1.45 -5.65
N ALA A 27 15.09 -0.63 -6.41
CA ALA A 27 16.17 0.20 -5.85
C ALA A 27 15.65 1.20 -4.80
N LYS A 28 14.47 1.80 -5.03
CA LYS A 28 13.85 2.74 -4.08
C LYS A 28 13.34 2.01 -2.84
N ILE A 29 12.73 0.84 -3.03
CA ILE A 29 12.27 -0.02 -1.92
C ILE A 29 13.45 -0.43 -1.04
N LYS A 30 14.54 -0.95 -1.65
CA LYS A 30 15.76 -1.32 -0.92
C LYS A 30 16.37 -0.12 -0.18
N LYS A 31 16.33 1.08 -0.77
CA LYS A 31 16.84 2.29 -0.11
C LYS A 31 16.04 2.62 1.15
N VAL A 32 14.71 2.56 1.09
CA VAL A 32 13.84 2.80 2.25
C VAL A 32 14.07 1.74 3.34
N MET A 33 14.16 0.46 2.97
CA MET A 33 14.45 -0.61 3.93
C MET A 33 15.78 -0.41 4.66
N LYS A 34 16.81 0.07 3.94
CA LYS A 34 18.14 0.35 4.50
C LYS A 34 18.23 1.65 5.30
N MET A 35 17.17 2.44 5.39
CA MET A 35 17.13 3.58 6.31
C MET A 35 17.11 3.12 7.77
N ASP A 36 16.63 1.90 8.01
CA ASP A 36 16.75 1.23 9.28
C ASP A 36 18.13 0.54 9.38
N PRO A 37 19.01 0.97 10.31
CA PRO A 37 20.36 0.42 10.45
C PRO A 37 20.38 -1.06 10.88
N ASP A 38 19.29 -1.55 11.47
CA ASP A 38 19.19 -2.94 11.96
C ASP A 38 18.73 -3.91 10.84
N VAL A 39 18.26 -3.39 9.71
CA VAL A 39 17.77 -4.20 8.59
C VAL A 39 18.93 -4.64 7.69
N LYS A 40 19.38 -5.88 7.87
CA LYS A 40 20.26 -6.57 6.93
C LYS A 40 19.45 -7.14 5.75
N VAL A 41 19.38 -6.38 4.65
CA VAL A 41 18.74 -6.84 3.41
C VAL A 41 19.64 -7.87 2.70
N SER A 42 19.67 -9.11 3.21
CA SER A 42 20.53 -10.18 2.69
C SER A 42 19.92 -10.97 1.52
N THR A 43 18.61 -10.83 1.27
CA THR A 43 17.87 -11.63 0.27
C THR A 43 17.09 -10.73 -0.69
N HIS A 44 16.82 -11.20 -1.92
CA HIS A 44 16.04 -10.48 -2.94
C HIS A 44 14.51 -10.59 -2.75
N ALA A 45 14.03 -11.51 -1.92
CA ALA A 45 12.60 -11.75 -1.65
C ALA A 45 11.87 -10.59 -0.92
N PRO A 46 12.48 -9.87 0.06
CA PRO A 46 11.79 -8.80 0.78
C PRO A 46 11.33 -7.61 -0.09
N PRO A 47 12.13 -7.09 -1.04
CA PRO A 47 11.68 -6.01 -1.94
C PRO A 47 10.51 -6.38 -2.84
N ILE A 48 10.43 -7.65 -3.26
CA ILE A 48 9.37 -8.16 -4.15
C ILE A 48 8.04 -8.19 -3.39
N LEU A 49 8.04 -8.80 -2.19
CA LEU A 49 6.87 -8.83 -1.32
C LEU A 49 6.43 -7.43 -0.94
N LEU A 50 7.39 -6.55 -0.61
CA LEU A 50 7.09 -5.17 -0.24
C LEU A 50 6.51 -4.39 -1.43
N CYS A 51 6.95 -4.63 -2.66
CA CYS A 51 6.35 -4.04 -3.86
C CYS A 51 4.86 -4.42 -3.99
N LYS A 52 4.52 -5.71 -3.87
CA LYS A 52 3.12 -6.17 -3.94
C LYS A 52 2.30 -5.63 -2.77
N ALA A 53 2.84 -5.69 -1.55
CA ALA A 53 2.17 -5.17 -0.36
C ALA A 53 1.88 -3.66 -0.48
N CYS A 54 2.85 -2.85 -0.93
CA CYS A 54 2.65 -1.43 -1.17
C CYS A 54 1.58 -1.17 -2.24
N LYS A 55 1.56 -1.94 -3.33
CA LYS A 55 0.53 -1.83 -4.37
C LYS A 55 -0.86 -2.12 -3.78
N THR A 56 -1.00 -3.20 -3.03
CA THR A 56 -2.26 -3.58 -2.38
C THR A 56 -2.68 -2.55 -1.32
N PHE A 57 -1.72 -1.99 -0.56
CA PHE A 57 -1.96 -0.95 0.43
C PHE A 57 -2.47 0.35 -0.20
N ILE A 58 -1.84 0.81 -1.29
CA ILE A 58 -2.29 2.00 -2.03
C ILE A 58 -3.65 1.76 -2.69
N SER A 59 -3.88 0.54 -3.19
CA SER A 59 -5.13 0.16 -3.84
C SER A 59 -6.27 -0.14 -2.88
N ASP A 60 -6.00 -0.30 -1.57
CA ASP A 60 -7.04 -0.55 -0.58
C ASP A 60 -7.98 0.66 -0.55
N SER A 61 -9.16 0.45 -1.14
CA SER A 61 -10.03 1.47 -1.70
C SER A 61 -10.81 2.28 -0.66
N ARG A 62 -10.33 2.36 0.58
CA ARG A 62 -11.02 3.02 1.69
C ARG A 62 -11.07 4.53 1.53
N THR A 63 -10.06 5.13 0.89
CA THR A 63 -10.05 6.55 0.53
C THR A 63 -11.09 6.89 -0.53
N PHE A 64 -11.30 6.00 -1.51
CA PHE A 64 -12.28 6.20 -2.57
C PHE A 64 -13.73 6.14 -2.06
N ILE A 65 -14.00 5.23 -1.11
CA ILE A 65 -15.34 5.10 -0.50
C ILE A 65 -15.75 6.37 0.26
N ILE A 66 -14.77 7.13 0.80
CA ILE A 66 -15.06 8.38 1.51
C ILE A 66 -15.31 9.53 0.55
N SER A 67 -14.51 9.70 -0.52
CA SER A 67 -14.78 10.77 -1.50
C SER A 67 -16.10 10.56 -2.24
N ASP A 68 -16.46 9.29 -2.52
CA ASP A 68 -17.72 8.93 -3.18
C ASP A 68 -18.93 9.25 -2.30
N SER A 69 -18.81 9.09 -0.97
CA SER A 69 -19.88 9.48 -0.03
C SER A 69 -20.16 10.99 -0.02
N ASP A 70 -19.18 11.80 -0.46
CA ASP A 70 -19.25 13.25 -0.49
C ASP A 70 -19.62 13.79 -1.90
N LYS A 71 -19.94 12.91 -2.85
CA LYS A 71 -20.23 13.23 -4.27
C LYS A 71 -19.10 13.98 -4.98
N ARG A 72 -17.89 13.99 -4.41
CA ARG A 72 -16.72 14.66 -4.98
C ARG A 72 -15.91 13.66 -5.83
N ARG A 73 -15.62 14.04 -7.08
CA ARG A 73 -14.78 13.26 -8.00
C ARG A 73 -13.27 13.46 -7.79
N THR A 74 -12.89 14.41 -6.93
CA THR A 74 -11.48 14.75 -6.63
C THR A 74 -11.13 14.26 -5.24
N LEU A 75 -10.11 13.41 -5.14
CA LEU A 75 -9.54 12.96 -3.87
C LEU A 75 -8.73 14.08 -3.22
N SER A 76 -8.98 14.31 -1.93
CA SER A 76 -8.30 15.32 -1.12
C SER A 76 -7.56 14.69 0.07
N ARG A 77 -6.58 15.41 0.65
CA ARG A 77 -5.79 14.92 1.78
C ARG A 77 -6.64 14.61 3.01
N SER A 78 -7.75 15.33 3.22
CA SER A 78 -8.71 15.09 4.30
C SER A 78 -9.46 13.75 4.13
N ASP A 79 -9.73 13.31 2.90
CA ASP A 79 -10.37 12.00 2.65
C ASP A 79 -9.44 10.85 3.05
N ILE A 80 -8.13 11.06 2.90
CA ILE A 80 -7.09 10.12 3.35
C ILE A 80 -7.07 10.05 4.87
N ALA A 81 -6.99 11.18 5.56
CA ALA A 81 -7.01 11.23 7.03
C ALA A 81 -8.27 10.57 7.61
N ALA A 82 -9.44 10.84 7.01
CA ALA A 82 -10.71 10.24 7.39
C ALA A 82 -10.79 8.73 7.12
N ALA A 83 -10.08 8.21 6.11
CA ALA A 83 -10.01 6.77 5.85
C ALA A 83 -9.10 6.06 6.86
N LEU A 84 -7.98 6.69 7.21
CA LEU A 84 -7.02 6.16 8.17
C LEU A 84 -7.63 6.09 9.58
N SER A 85 -8.47 7.06 9.97
CA SER A 85 -9.13 7.05 11.28
C SER A 85 -10.18 5.94 11.47
N LYS A 86 -10.64 5.33 10.38
CA LYS A 86 -11.64 4.23 10.41
C LYS A 86 -11.02 2.84 10.57
N SER A 87 -9.68 2.72 10.61
CA SER A 87 -9.03 1.41 10.72
C SER A 87 -7.79 1.45 11.60
N ASP A 88 -7.82 0.66 12.68
CA ASP A 88 -6.67 0.53 13.59
C ASP A 88 -5.42 -0.02 12.91
N GLN A 89 -5.57 -0.77 11.81
CA GLN A 89 -4.46 -1.26 11.00
C GLN A 89 -3.65 -0.13 10.34
N SER A 90 -4.20 1.08 10.27
CA SER A 90 -3.56 2.27 9.71
C SER A 90 -2.98 3.21 10.78
N ASN A 91 -3.01 2.83 12.06
CA ASN A 91 -2.53 3.68 13.16
C ASN A 91 -1.03 3.99 13.07
N PHE A 92 -0.24 3.17 12.35
CA PHE A 92 1.18 3.45 12.08
C PHE A 92 1.40 4.73 11.25
N LEU A 93 0.35 5.32 10.68
CA LEU A 93 0.42 6.55 9.87
C LEU A 93 -0.03 7.81 10.62
N LEU A 94 -0.42 7.72 11.90
CA LEU A 94 -0.92 8.87 12.67
C LEU A 94 0.12 10.00 12.79
N ASP A 95 1.39 9.65 12.93
CA ASP A 95 2.48 10.62 13.03
C ASP A 95 2.84 11.26 11.67
N ILE A 96 2.36 10.70 10.57
CA ILE A 96 2.64 11.17 9.20
C ILE A 96 1.47 11.98 8.63
N VAL A 97 0.24 11.58 8.94
CA VAL A 97 -0.99 12.24 8.51
C VAL A 97 -1.72 12.76 9.76
N PRO A 98 -1.49 14.02 10.16
CA PRO A 98 -2.25 14.63 11.25
C PRO A 98 -3.73 14.66 10.87
N ARG A 99 -4.57 14.35 11.86
CA ARG A 99 -6.04 14.29 11.72
C ARG A 99 -6.65 15.64 11.38
#